data_AF-A0A8S3IDR4-F1
#
_entry.id   AF-A0A8S3IDR4-F1
#
_cell.length_a   1.000
_cell.length_b   1.000
_cell.length_c   1.000
_cell.angle_alpha   90.00
_cell.angle_beta   90.00
_cell.angle_gamma   90.00
#
_symmetry.space_group_name_H-M   'P 1'
#
loop_
_entity.id
_entity.type
_entity.pdbx_description
1 polymer ?
#
loop_
_entity_poly.entity_id
_entity_poly.type
_entity_poly.pdbx_seq_one_letter_code
_entity_poly.pdbx_strand_id
1 'polypeptide(L)'
;MSGGGTSYISGLESADSVIANDRSNSSVVMIFMSDGEDGGSNPLPTMQNLRQKYFSNHKFVCHTIGFDDGAEPGSDAANLLSQLAQQGGGNAYSASTSVDLVNVFNRLAADCTVTGTLVAQFAEILSKENGNTRSFNNELLESTKREQYFEGRGTTNPKPWDL
;
A
#
# COMPACT_ATOMS: atom_id res chain seq x y z
N MET A 1 -39.78 16.55 -16.88
CA MET A 1 -38.82 16.65 -15.75
C MET A 1 -37.66 15.74 -16.11
N SER A 2 -36.50 16.31 -16.46
CA SER A 2 -35.30 15.52 -16.77
C SER A 2 -34.66 15.13 -15.43
N GLY A 3 -34.84 13.89 -15.00
CA GLY A 3 -34.05 13.37 -13.88
C GLY A 3 -32.57 13.41 -14.30
N GLY A 4 -31.73 14.08 -13.51
CA GLY A 4 -30.29 14.03 -13.73
C GLY A 4 -29.83 12.60 -13.42
N GLY A 5 -29.37 11.88 -14.43
CA GLY A 5 -28.79 10.55 -14.22
C GLY A 5 -27.58 10.64 -13.29
N THR A 6 -27.38 9.61 -12.48
CA THR A 6 -26.15 9.45 -11.68
C THR A 6 -24.99 9.25 -12.65
N SER A 7 -23.97 10.12 -12.64
CA SER A 7 -22.78 9.95 -13.48
C SER A 7 -21.57 9.58 -12.64
N TYR A 8 -21.16 8.32 -12.72
CA TYR A 8 -20.01 7.80 -11.97
C TYR A 8 -18.71 8.49 -12.40
N ILE A 9 -18.58 8.79 -13.70
CA ILE A 9 -17.38 9.42 -14.26
C ILE A 9 -17.09 10.76 -13.58
N SER A 10 -18.09 11.61 -13.36
CA SER A 10 -17.89 12.91 -12.72
C SER A 10 -17.30 12.81 -11.30
N GLY A 11 -17.72 11.79 -10.54
CA GLY A 11 -17.16 11.48 -9.23
C GLY A 11 -15.70 11.01 -9.33
N LEU A 12 -15.39 10.16 -10.31
CA LEU A 12 -14.03 9.68 -10.55
C LEU A 12 -13.08 10.78 -11.03
N GLU A 13 -13.54 11.70 -11.88
CA GLU A 13 -12.76 12.87 -12.31
C GLU A 13 -12.49 13.83 -11.13
N SER A 14 -13.48 13.99 -10.25
CA SER A 14 -13.29 14.76 -9.02
C SER A 14 -12.23 14.12 -8.12
N ALA A 15 -12.27 12.79 -7.97
CA ALA A 15 -11.24 12.05 -7.24
C ALA A 15 -9.85 12.17 -7.90
N ASP A 16 -9.77 12.09 -9.23
CA ASP A 16 -8.50 12.30 -9.97
C ASP A 16 -7.87 13.65 -9.62
N SER A 17 -8.69 14.71 -9.62
CA SER A 17 -8.24 16.06 -9.30
C SER A 17 -7.73 16.19 -7.87
N VAL A 18 -8.44 15.58 -6.89
CA VAL A 18 -8.01 15.60 -5.49
C VAL A 18 -6.67 14.86 -5.31
N ILE A 19 -6.54 13.67 -5.89
CA ILE A 19 -5.31 12.86 -5.77
C ILE A 19 -4.14 13.54 -6.49
N ALA A 20 -4.36 14.10 -7.69
CA ALA A 20 -3.33 14.82 -8.44
C ALA A 20 -2.74 16.01 -7.68
N ASN A 21 -3.54 16.62 -6.79
CA ASN A 21 -3.12 17.75 -5.97
C ASN A 21 -2.49 17.33 -4.64
N ASP A 22 -2.59 16.06 -4.24
CA ASP A 22 -1.87 15.56 -3.08
C ASP A 22 -0.37 15.50 -3.38
N ARG A 23 0.41 16.21 -2.57
CA ARG A 23 1.88 16.25 -2.66
C ARG A 23 2.55 15.26 -1.72
N SER A 24 1.76 14.55 -0.91
CA SER A 24 2.25 13.47 -0.07
C SER A 24 2.52 12.22 -0.91
N ASN A 25 3.39 11.33 -0.43
CA ASN A 25 3.55 9.98 -0.99
C ASN A 25 2.70 8.97 -0.22
N SER A 26 1.56 9.41 0.31
CA SER A 26 0.69 8.57 1.14
C SER A 26 -0.12 7.60 0.31
N SER A 27 -0.45 6.46 0.90
CA SER A 27 -1.39 5.53 0.30
C SER A 27 -2.78 6.15 0.21
N VAL A 28 -3.44 5.99 -0.94
CA VAL A 28 -4.80 6.50 -1.19
C VAL A 28 -5.78 5.34 -1.20
N VAL A 29 -6.77 5.43 -0.31
CA VAL A 29 -7.94 4.56 -0.27
C VAL A 29 -9.14 5.38 -0.70
N MET A 30 -9.76 4.99 -1.82
CA MET A 30 -11.01 5.56 -2.29
C MET A 30 -12.18 4.66 -1.90
N ILE A 31 -13.26 5.26 -1.40
CA ILE A 31 -14.51 4.57 -1.11
C ILE A 31 -15.57 5.18 -2.02
N PHE A 32 -15.99 4.42 -3.02
CA PHE A 32 -17.03 4.83 -3.96
C PHE A 32 -18.38 4.27 -3.51
N MET A 33 -19.40 5.10 -3.48
CA MET A 33 -20.71 4.79 -2.89
C MET A 33 -21.81 5.10 -3.90
N SER A 34 -22.71 4.16 -4.16
CA SER A 34 -23.85 4.37 -5.07
C SER A 34 -25.04 3.49 -4.72
N ASP A 35 -26.25 3.98 -4.97
CA ASP A 35 -27.53 3.29 -4.78
C ASP A 35 -28.13 2.73 -6.07
N GLY A 36 -27.68 3.19 -7.23
CA GLY A 36 -28.17 2.73 -8.53
C GLY A 36 -27.12 2.75 -9.64
N GLU A 37 -27.54 2.38 -10.85
CA GLU A 37 -26.70 2.27 -12.05
C GLU A 37 -26.07 3.61 -12.49
N ASP A 38 -25.02 3.52 -13.32
CA ASP A 38 -24.49 4.69 -14.03
C ASP A 38 -25.46 5.06 -15.16
N GLY A 39 -25.76 6.36 -15.30
CA GLY A 39 -26.77 6.90 -16.22
C GLY A 39 -26.43 6.82 -17.72
N GLY A 40 -25.67 5.79 -18.13
CA GLY A 40 -25.35 5.48 -19.53
C GLY A 40 -23.87 5.64 -19.91
N SER A 41 -22.98 5.98 -18.98
CA SER A 41 -21.53 5.95 -19.21
C SER A 41 -20.90 4.62 -18.78
N ASN A 42 -19.70 4.31 -19.29
CA ASN A 42 -18.90 3.18 -18.81
C ASN A 42 -17.76 3.72 -17.94
N PRO A 43 -17.83 3.60 -16.60
CA PRO A 43 -16.83 4.16 -15.69
C PRO A 43 -15.58 3.28 -15.54
N LEU A 44 -15.60 2.04 -16.05
CA LEU A 44 -14.53 1.07 -15.83
C LEU A 44 -13.18 1.51 -16.41
N PRO A 45 -13.09 2.06 -17.65
CA PRO A 45 -11.82 2.55 -18.18
C PRO A 45 -11.24 3.70 -17.35
N THR A 46 -12.10 4.59 -16.84
CA THR A 46 -11.68 5.72 -15.98
C THR A 46 -11.08 5.21 -14.67
N MET A 47 -11.73 4.23 -14.02
CA MET A 47 -11.18 3.61 -12.80
C MET A 47 -9.85 2.90 -13.06
N GLN A 48 -9.75 2.16 -14.18
CA GLN A 48 -8.52 1.47 -14.54
C GLN A 48 -7.36 2.47 -14.76
N ASN A 49 -7.63 3.58 -15.43
CA ASN A 49 -6.67 4.66 -15.63
C ASN A 49 -6.24 5.31 -14.31
N LEU A 50 -7.17 5.60 -13.40
CA LEU A 50 -6.89 6.12 -12.06
C LEU A 50 -5.94 5.19 -11.31
N ARG A 51 -6.24 3.89 -11.28
CA ARG A 51 -5.37 2.91 -10.62
C ARG A 51 -3.99 2.91 -11.25
N GLN A 52 -3.87 2.79 -12.56
CA GLN A 52 -2.56 2.77 -13.22
C GLN A 52 -1.75 4.04 -12.94
N LYS A 53 -2.38 5.21 -13.02
CA LYS A 53 -1.76 6.51 -12.77
C LYS A 53 -1.20 6.62 -11.35
N TYR A 54 -1.91 6.10 -10.35
CA TYR A 54 -1.58 6.32 -8.93
C TYR A 54 -1.04 5.09 -8.20
N PHE A 55 -0.97 3.93 -8.84
CA PHE A 55 -0.50 2.69 -8.20
C PHE A 55 0.94 2.82 -7.69
N SER A 56 1.84 3.42 -8.47
CA SER A 56 3.26 3.51 -8.09
C SER A 56 3.51 4.45 -6.91
N ASN A 57 2.91 5.64 -6.95
CA ASN A 57 3.20 6.74 -6.00
C ASN A 57 2.27 6.74 -4.78
N HIS A 58 1.01 6.35 -4.95
CA HIS A 58 -0.01 6.42 -3.90
C HIS A 58 -0.59 5.06 -3.53
N LYS A 59 -0.07 3.94 -4.06
CA LYS A 59 -0.60 2.58 -3.76
C LYS A 59 -2.13 2.53 -3.83
N PHE A 60 -2.70 3.20 -4.84
CA PHE A 60 -4.13 3.46 -4.93
C PHE A 60 -4.96 2.17 -4.88
N VAL A 61 -6.01 2.19 -4.06
CA VAL A 61 -7.04 1.15 -3.98
C VAL A 61 -8.41 1.81 -3.94
N CYS A 62 -9.38 1.27 -4.69
CA CYS A 62 -10.78 1.66 -4.60
C CYS A 62 -11.65 0.51 -4.09
N HIS A 63 -12.38 0.76 -3.01
CA HIS A 63 -13.49 -0.07 -2.55
C HIS A 63 -14.82 0.53 -3.02
N THR A 64 -15.83 -0.30 -3.21
CA THR A 64 -17.20 0.15 -3.53
C THR A 64 -18.19 -0.28 -2.47
N ILE A 65 -19.19 0.55 -2.20
CA ILE A 65 -20.31 0.24 -1.31
C ILE A 65 -21.60 0.53 -2.06
N GLY A 66 -22.40 -0.52 -2.28
CA GLY A 66 -23.72 -0.43 -2.87
C GLY A 66 -24.82 -0.26 -1.83
N PHE A 67 -25.82 0.56 -2.15
CA PHE A 67 -27.08 0.70 -1.43
C PHE A 67 -28.24 0.29 -2.34
N ASP A 68 -29.41 -0.01 -1.79
CA ASP A 68 -30.62 -0.35 -2.56
C ASP A 68 -30.32 -1.33 -3.72
N ASP A 69 -30.53 -0.93 -4.97
CA ASP A 69 -30.23 -1.76 -6.14
C ASP A 69 -28.74 -2.09 -6.25
N GLY A 70 -27.84 -1.15 -5.92
CA GLY A 70 -26.40 -1.41 -5.82
C GLY A 70 -26.00 -2.42 -4.73
N ALA A 71 -26.87 -2.67 -3.74
CA ALA A 71 -26.66 -3.69 -2.70
C ALA A 71 -27.24 -5.07 -3.09
N GLU A 72 -28.15 -5.12 -4.06
CA GLU A 72 -28.88 -6.34 -4.43
C GLU A 72 -28.00 -7.27 -5.27
N PRO A 73 -27.70 -8.50 -4.79
CA PRO A 73 -26.84 -9.42 -5.52
C PRO A 73 -27.40 -9.77 -6.91
N GLY A 74 -26.62 -9.48 -7.94
CA GLY A 74 -26.97 -9.78 -9.33
C GLY A 74 -27.68 -8.67 -10.09
N SER A 75 -28.00 -7.54 -9.45
CA SER A 75 -28.41 -6.32 -10.16
C SER A 75 -27.28 -5.78 -11.03
N ASP A 76 -27.63 -5.03 -12.07
CA ASP A 76 -26.64 -4.39 -12.93
C ASP A 76 -25.81 -3.36 -12.17
N ALA A 77 -26.41 -2.63 -11.22
CA ALA A 77 -25.71 -1.73 -10.32
C ALA A 77 -24.67 -2.46 -9.44
N ALA A 78 -25.05 -3.55 -8.77
CA ALA A 78 -24.14 -4.32 -7.93
C ALA A 78 -23.00 -4.96 -8.76
N ASN A 79 -23.32 -5.47 -9.95
CA ASN A 79 -22.34 -6.02 -10.89
C ASN A 79 -21.35 -4.94 -11.34
N LEU A 80 -21.83 -3.74 -11.68
CA LEU A 80 -20.99 -2.61 -12.06
C LEU A 80 -20.08 -2.17 -10.92
N LEU A 81 -20.61 -2.03 -9.70
CA LEU A 81 -19.83 -1.68 -8.51
C LEU A 81 -18.77 -2.74 -8.17
N SER A 82 -19.08 -4.02 -8.37
CA SER A 82 -18.13 -5.13 -8.23
C SER A 82 -16.98 -5.01 -9.23
N GLN A 83 -17.29 -4.78 -10.51
CA GLN A 83 -16.28 -4.56 -11.54
C GLN A 83 -15.45 -3.30 -11.26
N LEU A 84 -16.09 -2.21 -10.80
CA LEU A 84 -15.40 -0.97 -10.47
C LEU A 84 -14.40 -1.17 -9.32
N ALA A 85 -14.78 -1.87 -8.25
CA ALA A 85 -13.87 -2.24 -7.16
C ALA A 85 -12.70 -3.09 -7.67
N GLN A 86 -12.99 -4.09 -8.52
CA GLN A 86 -11.96 -4.96 -9.10
C GLN A 86 -10.96 -4.17 -9.95
N GLN A 87 -11.43 -3.26 -10.80
CA GLN A 87 -10.57 -2.38 -11.59
C GLN A 87 -9.74 -1.48 -10.68
N GLY A 88 -10.32 -0.96 -9.60
CA GLY A 88 -9.64 -0.17 -8.58
C GLY A 88 -8.76 -0.97 -7.61
N GLY A 89 -8.77 -2.31 -7.68
CA GLY A 89 -7.93 -3.17 -6.85
C GLY A 89 -8.44 -3.39 -5.41
N GLY A 90 -9.67 -3.01 -5.11
CA GLY A 90 -10.30 -3.24 -3.81
C GLY A 90 -11.44 -4.25 -3.86
N ASN A 91 -12.35 -4.15 -2.90
CA ASN A 91 -13.50 -5.04 -2.72
C ASN A 91 -14.80 -4.26 -2.85
N ALA A 92 -15.85 -4.93 -3.31
CA ALA A 92 -17.22 -4.44 -3.27
C ALA A 92 -17.93 -4.94 -2.01
N TYR A 93 -18.76 -4.08 -1.45
CA TYR A 93 -19.58 -4.33 -0.28
C TYR A 93 -21.03 -3.95 -0.56
N SER A 94 -21.97 -4.65 0.03
CA SER A 94 -23.38 -4.25 0.09
C SER A 94 -23.69 -3.66 1.46
N ALA A 95 -24.50 -2.60 1.48
CA ALA A 95 -24.97 -1.97 2.69
C ALA A 95 -26.46 -1.61 2.55
N SER A 96 -27.34 -2.58 2.81
CA SER A 96 -28.80 -2.36 2.76
C SER A 96 -29.32 -1.61 3.99
N THR A 97 -28.53 -1.53 5.06
CA THR A 97 -28.87 -0.81 6.29
C THR A 97 -27.73 0.07 6.79
N SER A 98 -28.03 1.00 7.69
CA SER A 98 -27.02 1.81 8.37
C SER A 98 -26.06 0.97 9.21
N VAL A 99 -26.52 -0.16 9.75
CA VAL A 99 -25.69 -1.09 10.52
C VAL A 99 -24.65 -1.75 9.60
N ASP A 100 -25.06 -2.16 8.40
CA ASP A 100 -24.16 -2.75 7.41
C ASP A 100 -23.09 -1.74 6.99
N LEU A 101 -23.48 -0.49 6.75
CA LEU A 101 -22.54 0.58 6.41
C LEU A 101 -21.47 0.77 7.49
N VAL A 102 -21.88 0.83 8.76
CA VAL A 102 -20.96 0.93 9.90
C VAL A 102 -20.01 -0.28 9.95
N ASN A 103 -20.53 -1.49 9.73
CA ASN A 103 -19.72 -2.70 9.70
C ASN A 103 -18.68 -2.68 8.55
N VAL A 104 -19.06 -2.20 7.37
CA VAL A 104 -18.15 -2.03 6.23
C VAL A 104 -17.04 -1.03 6.55
N PHE A 105 -17.37 0.14 7.11
CA PHE A 105 -16.35 1.12 7.50
C PHE A 105 -15.41 0.58 8.59
N ASN A 106 -15.94 -0.12 9.59
CA ASN A 106 -15.12 -0.74 10.63
C ASN A 106 -14.13 -1.76 10.04
N ARG A 107 -14.59 -2.56 9.06
CA ARG A 107 -13.73 -3.50 8.36
C ARG A 107 -12.62 -2.80 7.58
N LEU A 108 -12.96 -1.77 6.80
CA LEU A 108 -11.99 -0.99 6.04
C LEU A 108 -10.93 -0.33 6.96
N ALA A 109 -11.36 0.22 8.10
CA ALA A 109 -10.47 0.80 9.09
C ALA A 109 -9.54 -0.24 9.73
N ALA A 110 -10.07 -1.43 10.04
CA ALA A 110 -9.27 -2.54 10.55
C ALA A 110 -8.22 -3.01 9.52
N ASP A 111 -8.60 -3.14 8.25
CA ASP A 111 -7.68 -3.55 7.17
C ASP A 111 -6.53 -2.55 6.98
N CYS A 112 -6.82 -1.24 7.10
CA CYS A 112 -5.80 -0.19 7.08
C CYS A 112 -4.83 -0.30 8.27
N THR A 113 -5.36 -0.60 9.46
CA THR A 113 -4.58 -0.70 10.70
C THR A 113 -3.68 -1.94 10.71
N VAL A 114 -4.20 -3.09 10.27
CA VAL A 114 -3.44 -4.34 10.17
C VAL A 114 -2.31 -4.19 9.15
N THR A 115 -2.58 -3.60 7.99
CA THR A 115 -1.56 -3.33 6.97
C THR A 115 -0.45 -2.43 7.52
N GLY A 116 -0.81 -1.34 8.21
CA GLY A 116 0.18 -0.46 8.85
C GLY A 116 1.04 -1.19 9.88
N THR A 117 0.43 -2.06 10.69
CA THR A 117 1.15 -2.85 11.70
C THR A 117 2.12 -3.85 11.07
N LEU A 118 1.70 -4.55 10.01
CA LEU A 118 2.56 -5.50 9.30
C LEU A 118 3.73 -4.80 8.63
N VAL A 119 3.51 -3.67 7.97
CA VAL A 119 4.59 -2.88 7.36
C VAL A 119 5.58 -2.40 8.42
N ALA A 120 5.11 -1.95 9.58
CA ALA A 120 5.96 -1.55 10.70
C ALA A 120 6.80 -2.73 11.23
N GLN A 121 6.19 -3.90 11.41
CA GLN A 121 6.90 -5.11 11.86
C GLN A 121 7.96 -5.57 10.85
N PHE A 122 7.65 -5.56 9.55
CA PHE A 122 8.63 -5.88 8.51
C PHE A 122 9.78 -4.86 8.47
N ALA A 123 9.48 -3.57 8.57
CA ALA A 123 10.51 -2.53 8.64
C ALA A 123 11.42 -2.72 9.86
N GLU A 124 10.85 -3.10 11.02
CA GLU A 124 11.61 -3.40 12.23
C GLU A 124 12.54 -4.61 12.03
N ILE A 125 12.06 -5.72 11.47
CA ILE A 125 12.87 -6.91 11.17
C ILE A 125 14.03 -6.55 10.25
N LEU A 126 13.77 -5.86 9.14
CA LEU A 126 14.80 -5.44 8.18
C LEU A 126 15.83 -4.48 8.81
N SER A 127 15.40 -3.63 9.74
CA SER A 127 16.31 -2.73 10.45
C SER A 127 17.27 -3.48 11.40
N LYS A 128 16.79 -4.55 12.05
CA LYS A 128 17.58 -5.39 12.95
C LYS A 128 18.61 -6.23 12.19
N GLU A 129 18.25 -6.77 11.03
CA GLU A 129 19.17 -7.55 10.19
C GLU A 129 20.30 -6.68 9.61
N ASN A 130 20.00 -5.47 9.15
CA ASN A 130 21.01 -4.52 8.66
C ASN A 130 21.88 -3.91 9.79
N GLY A 131 21.37 -3.87 11.02
CA GLY A 131 22.14 -3.48 12.21
C GLY A 131 23.18 -4.53 12.61
N ASN A 132 22.86 -5.82 12.46
CA ASN A 132 23.75 -6.92 12.84
C ASN A 132 24.92 -7.13 11.86
N THR A 133 24.77 -6.78 10.57
CA THR A 133 25.85 -6.95 9.58
C THR A 133 27.04 -6.01 9.85
N ARG A 134 26.82 -4.85 10.50
CA ARG A 134 27.90 -3.92 10.90
C ARG A 134 28.71 -4.41 12.10
N SER A 135 28.09 -5.15 13.02
CA SER A 135 28.79 -5.70 14.20
C SER A 135 29.74 -6.82 13.81
N PHE A 136 29.31 -7.72 12.90
CA PHE A 136 30.15 -8.83 12.43
C PHE A 136 31.39 -8.34 11.66
N ASN A 137 31.27 -7.33 10.80
CA ASN A 137 32.41 -6.80 10.05
C ASN A 137 33.43 -6.10 10.96
N ASN A 138 32.98 -5.40 12.01
CA ASN A 138 33.88 -4.77 12.97
C ASN A 138 34.57 -5.79 13.88
N GLU A 139 33.86 -6.84 14.33
CA GLU A 139 34.47 -7.91 15.12
C GLU A 139 35.46 -8.76 14.32
N LEU A 140 35.18 -9.02 13.03
CA LEU A 140 36.08 -9.74 12.13
C LEU A 140 37.34 -8.91 11.78
N LEU A 141 37.19 -7.60 11.61
CA LEU A 141 38.33 -6.68 11.40
C LEU A 141 39.21 -6.56 12.64
N GLU A 142 38.62 -6.55 13.84
CA GLU A 142 39.38 -6.47 15.10
C GLU A 142 40.01 -7.83 15.49
N SER A 143 39.42 -8.96 15.12
CA SER A 143 40.07 -10.28 15.30
C SER A 143 41.25 -10.47 14.33
N THR A 144 41.10 -10.06 13.07
CA THR A 144 42.17 -10.17 12.05
C THR A 144 43.37 -9.26 12.39
N LYS A 145 43.13 -8.05 12.95
CA LYS A 145 44.22 -7.18 13.43
C LYS A 145 44.94 -7.75 14.65
N ARG A 146 44.23 -8.47 15.53
CA ARG A 146 44.83 -9.09 16.73
C ARG A 146 45.72 -10.29 16.37
N GLU A 147 45.38 -11.07 15.33
CA GLU A 147 46.24 -12.15 14.84
C GLU A 147 47.54 -11.62 14.21
N GLN A 148 47.49 -10.53 13.43
CA GLN A 148 48.70 -9.94 12.84
C GLN A 148 49.67 -9.32 13.87
N TYR A 149 49.17 -8.90 15.03
CA TYR A 149 50.02 -8.40 16.12
C TYR A 149 50.75 -9.49 16.90
N PHE A 150 50.27 -10.75 16.84
CA PHE A 150 50.92 -11.88 17.50
C PHE A 150 52.04 -12.52 16.66
N GLU A 151 51.98 -12.42 15.33
CA GLU A 151 53.05 -12.93 14.45
C GLU A 151 54.24 -11.95 14.30
N GLY A 152 54.10 -10.69 14.72
CA GLY A 152 55.13 -9.64 14.58
C GLY A 152 56.18 -9.56 15.71
N ARG A 153 56.10 -10.40 16.76
CA ARG A 153 57.06 -10.40 17.89
C ARG A 153 57.75 -11.75 18.08
N GLY A 154 58.60 -12.09 17.12
CA GLY A 154 59.59 -13.16 17.23
C GLY A 154 60.26 -13.31 15.88
N THR A 155 61.31 -12.56 15.57
CA THR A 155 62.67 -12.91 15.98
C THR A 155 63.57 -11.68 15.82
N THR A 156 64.19 -11.21 16.90
CA THR A 156 65.36 -10.34 16.80
C THR A 156 66.54 -11.20 16.37
N ASN A 157 66.82 -11.24 15.07
CA ASN A 157 68.04 -11.84 14.55
C ASN A 157 69.20 -10.85 14.81
N PRO A 158 70.25 -11.21 15.57
CA PRO A 158 71.36 -10.30 15.85
C PRO A 158 72.18 -10.02 14.58
N LYS A 159 72.58 -8.76 14.40
CA LYS A 159 73.43 -8.32 13.27
C LYS A 159 74.86 -8.87 13.44
N PRO A 160 75.51 -9.41 12.39
CA PRO A 160 76.78 -10.10 12.56
C PRO A 160 77.96 -9.22 12.13
N TRP A 161 78.35 -8.17 12.86
CA TRP A 161 79.63 -7.46 12.59
C TRP A 161 80.30 -6.82 13.82
N ASP A 162 80.07 -7.32 15.04
CA ASP A 162 80.93 -6.93 16.17
C ASP A 162 81.99 -8.01 16.42
N LEU A 163 83.25 -7.60 16.19
CA LEU A 163 84.56 -8.25 16.40
C LEU A 163 85.16 -9.05 15.22
#